data_AF-A0A3B8M2T0-F1
#
_entry.id   AF-A0A3B8M2T0-F1
#
_cell.length_a   1.000
_cell.length_b   1.000
_cell.length_c   1.000
_cell.angle_alpha   90.00
_cell.angle_beta   90.00
_cell.angle_gamma   90.00
#
_symmetry.space_group_name_H-M   'P 1'
#
loop_
_entity.id
_entity.type
_entity.pdbx_description
1 polymer ?
#
loop_
_entity_poly.entity_id
_entity_poly.type
_entity_poly.pdbx_seq_one_letter_code
_entity_poly.pdbx_strand_id
1 'polypeptide(L)'
;MLRTRWLGEVKFREALNLQRQLFTASGDDHLLLLEHEHVFTGGRNADPNNLLIDPASVGASYEIVDRGGDITYHGPGQITGYPVISLKGRRGGGIAETRAYVHELEAVLINALSDIGLRNCGRLPKYPGVWVNPESDNPKKIAAVGVRLSRGRTMHGFALNVNTDMTWFDRIIPCGIAGLGTTSIEFQGLEVSTESVAQTIGCHAAATWGAHGAEFASVTSSSLQKSLEDFASKETGEPDSKQEVSVFLRDRKPTPRRERRLKDAGLGEGLPITEKKPSWMKARIDLSAGYKKVRSTIADLELTTVCEEAGCPNIYECWGEGTATFMINGSRCTRSCGFCLVDTRRPQPLDPDEPRRVAEAAAAMGLQHVVITAVARDDLEDGGANGFAQTIKAIREKGQVVNIETLVPDFSGLQAPLETLIEARPDVINHNLETVARLQRMVRPNAGYARSLALLARSKQNDFLTKSGLIVGLGETDDELYGAIGDLAGVGVDILTIGQYLRPSSQHLPIQRWVPPTTFNALAEYAKKQGIGHVEASPLTRSSHKAA
;
A
#
# COMPACT_ATOMS: atom_id res chain seq x y z
N MET A 1 10.74 15.76 8.81
CA MET A 1 11.53 15.29 7.64
C MET A 1 10.62 15.34 6.41
N LEU A 2 11.15 15.52 5.19
CA LEU A 2 10.34 15.42 3.96
C LEU A 2 10.40 14.01 3.39
N ARG A 3 9.25 13.32 3.30
CA ARG A 3 9.13 11.97 2.76
C ARG A 3 8.54 12.01 1.35
N THR A 4 9.37 11.80 0.33
CA THR A 4 8.91 11.75 -1.06
C THR A 4 8.67 10.31 -1.48
N ARG A 5 7.52 10.05 -2.13
CA ARG A 5 7.13 8.73 -2.62
C ARG A 5 6.70 8.80 -4.07
N TRP A 6 7.39 8.06 -4.95
CA TRP A 6 6.84 7.69 -6.25
C TRP A 6 6.02 6.41 -6.08
N LEU A 7 4.70 6.52 -6.23
CA LEU A 7 3.75 5.44 -5.95
C LEU A 7 3.26 4.73 -7.22
N GLY A 8 3.71 5.16 -8.40
CA GLY A 8 3.24 4.65 -9.68
C GLY A 8 1.76 4.98 -9.92
N GLU A 9 1.03 4.07 -10.53
CA GLU A 9 -0.41 4.24 -10.77
C GLU A 9 -1.22 3.96 -9.49
N VAL A 10 -2.05 4.92 -9.09
CA VAL A 10 -2.88 4.86 -7.88
C VAL A 10 -4.28 5.34 -8.21
N LYS A 11 -5.31 4.66 -7.70
CA LYS A 11 -6.70 5.14 -7.85
C LYS A 11 -6.88 6.47 -7.13
N PHE A 12 -7.62 7.41 -7.73
CA PHE A 12 -7.78 8.76 -7.18
C PHE A 12 -8.27 8.76 -5.73
N ARG A 13 -9.28 7.94 -5.40
CA ARG A 13 -9.81 7.83 -4.04
C ARG A 13 -8.80 7.24 -3.06
N GLU A 14 -7.95 6.29 -3.46
CA GLU A 14 -6.90 5.76 -2.59
C GLU A 14 -5.92 6.88 -2.20
N ALA A 15 -5.46 7.67 -3.19
CA ALA A 15 -4.59 8.81 -2.96
C ALA A 15 -5.25 9.91 -2.12
N LEU A 16 -6.54 10.19 -2.33
CA LEU A 16 -7.28 11.19 -1.55
C LEU A 16 -7.41 10.78 -0.08
N ASN A 17 -7.67 9.50 0.22
CA ASN A 17 -7.75 9.00 1.60
C ASN A 17 -6.39 9.12 2.30
N LEU A 18 -5.31 8.76 1.59
CA LEU A 18 -3.94 8.91 2.09
C LEU A 18 -3.62 10.39 2.38
N GLN A 19 -3.90 11.30 1.45
CA GLN A 19 -3.70 12.73 1.63
C GLN A 19 -4.45 13.27 2.86
N ARG A 20 -5.73 12.92 3.02
CA ARG A 20 -6.54 13.37 4.16
C ARG A 20 -5.94 12.93 5.49
N GLN A 21 -5.47 11.70 5.56
CA GLN A 21 -4.88 11.18 6.79
C GLN A 21 -3.52 11.82 7.10
N LEU A 22 -2.64 11.95 6.11
CA LEU A 22 -1.37 12.65 6.29
C LEU A 22 -1.59 14.12 6.65
N PHE A 23 -2.62 14.74 6.10
CA PHE A 23 -3.00 16.12 6.39
C PHE A 23 -3.44 16.30 7.84
N THR A 24 -4.21 15.37 8.40
CA THR A 24 -4.75 15.50 9.76
C THR A 24 -3.83 14.98 10.85
N ALA A 25 -3.10 13.90 10.59
CA ALA A 25 -2.44 13.12 11.65
C ALA A 25 -0.91 13.18 11.61
N SER A 26 -0.29 13.37 10.45
CA SER A 26 1.17 13.28 10.35
C SER A 26 1.86 14.56 10.83
N GLY A 27 2.91 14.41 11.64
CA GLY A 27 3.82 15.50 12.00
C GLY A 27 4.93 15.73 10.98
N ASP A 28 5.19 14.76 10.11
CA ASP A 28 6.16 14.87 9.02
C ASP A 28 5.56 15.58 7.80
N ASP A 29 6.46 16.02 6.91
CA ASP A 29 6.10 16.58 5.61
C ASP A 29 6.20 15.47 4.55
N HIS A 30 5.23 15.42 3.64
CA HIS A 30 5.15 14.37 2.62
C HIS A 30 5.01 14.96 1.23
N LEU A 31 5.57 14.28 0.24
CA LEU A 31 5.31 14.54 -1.18
C LEU A 31 4.95 13.21 -1.85
N LEU A 32 3.66 13.03 -2.15
CA LEU A 32 3.20 11.88 -2.92
C LEU A 32 3.25 12.23 -4.40
N LEU A 33 3.99 11.46 -5.19
CA LEU A 33 4.05 11.56 -6.65
C LEU A 33 3.49 10.27 -7.24
N LEU A 34 2.56 10.40 -8.18
CA LEU A 34 1.83 9.27 -8.73
C LEU A 34 1.20 9.60 -10.07
N GLU A 35 0.69 8.58 -10.73
CA GLU A 35 -0.22 8.68 -11.88
C GLU A 35 -1.60 8.18 -11.46
N HIS A 36 -2.64 8.64 -12.14
CA HIS A 36 -4.01 8.19 -11.89
C HIS A 36 -4.57 7.41 -13.08
N GLU A 37 -5.55 6.54 -12.81
CA GLU A 37 -6.54 6.15 -13.82
C GLU A 37 -7.29 7.40 -14.32
N HIS A 38 -7.98 7.30 -15.46
CA HIS A 38 -8.71 8.44 -16.02
C HIS A 38 -9.76 9.00 -15.03
N VAL A 39 -9.56 10.24 -14.60
CA VAL A 39 -10.46 10.94 -13.66
C VAL A 39 -10.48 12.43 -13.96
N PHE A 40 -11.68 13.00 -13.95
CA PHE A 40 -11.88 14.45 -13.90
C PHE A 40 -12.12 14.87 -12.45
N THR A 41 -11.51 15.96 -12.02
CA THR A 41 -11.72 16.49 -10.66
C THR A 41 -12.24 17.91 -10.71
N GLY A 42 -13.22 18.21 -9.88
CA GLY A 42 -13.73 19.57 -9.66
C GLY A 42 -13.27 20.10 -8.30
N GLY A 43 -12.74 21.32 -8.26
CA GLY A 43 -12.49 22.01 -6.99
C GLY A 43 -13.76 22.53 -6.33
N ARG A 44 -13.62 23.23 -5.19
CA ARG A 44 -14.77 23.68 -4.36
C ARG A 44 -15.79 24.55 -5.09
N ASN A 45 -15.32 25.35 -6.04
CA ASN A 45 -16.14 26.29 -6.81
C ASN A 45 -16.18 25.89 -8.30
N ALA A 46 -16.09 24.60 -8.59
CA ALA A 46 -16.08 24.13 -9.96
C ALA A 46 -17.40 24.42 -10.68
N ASP A 47 -17.33 24.88 -11.92
CA ASP A 47 -18.50 25.07 -12.78
C ASP A 47 -18.75 23.78 -13.56
N PRO A 48 -19.87 23.07 -13.34
CA PRO A 48 -20.19 21.85 -14.06
C PRO A 48 -20.27 22.03 -15.58
N ASN A 49 -20.52 23.25 -16.08
CA ASN A 49 -20.56 23.52 -17.52
C ASN A 49 -19.17 23.38 -18.17
N ASN A 50 -18.10 23.40 -17.37
CA ASN A 50 -16.74 23.18 -17.85
C ASN A 50 -16.40 21.69 -18.01
N LEU A 51 -17.34 20.79 -17.68
CA LEU A 51 -17.28 19.36 -18.00
C LEU A 51 -18.10 19.11 -19.27
N LEU A 52 -17.42 18.95 -20.40
CA LEU A 52 -18.06 18.90 -21.72
C LEU A 52 -18.52 17.49 -22.12
N ILE A 53 -18.27 16.49 -21.28
CA ILE A 53 -18.60 15.09 -21.53
C ILE A 53 -19.10 14.42 -20.25
N ASP A 54 -19.93 13.39 -20.37
CA ASP A 54 -20.18 12.45 -19.28
C ASP A 54 -18.92 11.56 -19.08
N PRO A 55 -18.21 11.63 -17.94
CA PRO A 55 -16.99 10.85 -17.71
C PRO A 55 -17.19 9.35 -17.83
N ALA A 56 -18.36 8.83 -17.41
CA ALA A 56 -18.65 7.41 -17.47
C ALA A 56 -18.66 6.90 -18.92
N SER A 57 -19.09 7.75 -19.88
CA SER A 57 -19.14 7.41 -21.30
C SER A 57 -17.77 7.18 -21.94
N VAL A 58 -16.70 7.67 -21.30
CA VAL A 58 -15.30 7.50 -21.75
C VAL A 58 -14.47 6.66 -20.78
N GLY A 59 -15.10 5.94 -19.85
CA GLY A 59 -14.38 5.11 -18.89
C GLY A 59 -13.58 5.91 -17.86
N ALA A 60 -13.99 7.15 -17.57
CA ALA A 60 -13.41 7.99 -16.54
C ALA A 60 -14.39 8.22 -15.37
N SER A 61 -13.84 8.62 -14.22
CA SER A 61 -14.63 9.04 -13.06
C SER A 61 -14.69 10.56 -12.92
N TYR A 62 -15.66 11.08 -12.15
CA TYR A 62 -15.71 12.48 -11.73
C TYR A 62 -15.70 12.56 -10.20
N GLU A 63 -14.79 13.36 -9.66
CA GLU A 63 -14.61 13.50 -8.21
C GLU A 63 -14.60 14.98 -7.80
N ILE A 64 -15.51 15.36 -6.90
CA ILE A 64 -15.52 16.70 -6.31
C ILE A 64 -14.62 16.70 -5.09
N VAL A 65 -13.66 17.63 -5.07
CA VAL A 65 -12.62 17.72 -4.04
C VAL A 65 -12.48 19.13 -3.50
N ASP A 66 -11.90 19.23 -2.32
CA ASP A 66 -11.80 20.45 -1.52
C ASP A 66 -10.55 21.30 -1.82
N ARG A 67 -10.06 21.25 -3.06
CA ARG A 67 -8.96 22.10 -3.56
C ARG A 67 -9.46 23.40 -4.19
N GLY A 68 -8.55 24.36 -4.34
CA GLY A 68 -8.75 25.52 -5.20
C GLY A 68 -8.77 25.15 -6.69
N GLY A 69 -9.23 26.11 -7.51
CA GLY A 69 -9.38 25.94 -8.95
C GLY A 69 -10.70 25.25 -9.33
N ASP A 70 -10.89 25.15 -10.64
CA ASP A 70 -12.09 24.62 -11.28
C ASP A 70 -11.87 23.14 -11.68
N ILE A 71 -12.40 22.70 -12.83
CA ILE A 71 -12.24 21.34 -13.36
C ILE A 71 -10.84 21.12 -13.98
N THR A 72 -10.27 19.94 -13.74
CA THR A 72 -9.08 19.44 -14.44
C THR A 72 -9.17 17.94 -14.66
N TYR A 73 -8.29 17.42 -15.51
CA TYR A 73 -8.14 15.99 -15.81
C TYR A 73 -6.86 15.42 -15.18
N HIS A 74 -6.93 14.17 -14.75
CA HIS A 74 -5.80 13.32 -14.41
C HIS A 74 -5.90 11.96 -15.10
N GLY A 75 -4.77 11.40 -15.49
CA GLY A 75 -4.72 10.09 -16.11
C GLY A 75 -3.28 9.63 -16.40
N PRO A 76 -3.13 8.52 -17.13
CA PRO A 76 -1.82 7.98 -17.51
C PRO A 76 -0.96 9.01 -18.23
N GLY A 77 0.34 9.02 -17.91
CA GLY A 77 1.32 9.94 -18.45
C GLY A 77 1.28 11.34 -17.84
N GLN A 78 0.43 11.58 -16.82
CA GLN A 78 0.40 12.80 -16.04
C GLN A 78 0.87 12.52 -14.61
N ILE A 79 1.93 13.22 -14.17
CA ILE A 79 2.38 13.16 -12.79
C ILE A 79 1.51 14.08 -11.96
N THR A 80 0.74 13.50 -11.05
CA THR A 80 0.03 14.24 -10.02
C THR A 80 0.86 14.21 -8.74
N GLY A 81 1.15 15.39 -8.21
CA GLY A 81 1.92 15.55 -6.98
C GLY A 81 1.10 16.19 -5.87
N TYR A 82 1.18 15.60 -4.68
CA TYR A 82 0.46 16.03 -3.49
C TYR A 82 1.44 16.33 -2.36
N PRO A 83 1.97 17.57 -2.28
CA PRO A 83 2.75 17.98 -1.12
C PRO A 83 1.82 18.22 0.07
N VAL A 84 1.96 17.38 1.09
CA VAL A 84 1.30 17.52 2.40
C VAL A 84 2.34 18.01 3.39
N ILE A 85 2.54 19.32 3.41
CA ILE A 85 3.63 19.97 4.16
C ILE A 85 3.13 21.05 5.12
N SER A 86 3.88 21.25 6.19
CA SER A 86 3.67 22.29 7.20
C SER A 86 4.38 23.57 6.81
N LEU A 87 3.62 24.63 6.61
CA LEU A 87 4.14 25.95 6.29
C LEU A 87 4.34 26.77 7.57
N LYS A 88 5.49 27.42 7.67
CA LYS A 88 5.73 28.39 8.73
C LYS A 88 4.83 29.61 8.52
N GLY A 89 4.18 30.06 9.60
CA GLY A 89 3.52 31.36 9.61
C GLY A 89 4.51 32.50 9.41
N ARG A 90 4.02 33.74 9.19
CA ARG A 90 4.90 34.92 9.12
C ARG A 90 5.75 35.05 10.40
N ARG A 91 6.93 35.67 10.31
CA ARG A 91 7.67 36.16 11.50
C ARG A 91 6.70 36.98 12.36
N GLY A 92 6.42 36.51 13.59
CA GLY A 92 5.42 37.09 14.49
C GLY A 92 4.09 36.32 14.62
N GLY A 93 3.97 35.11 14.06
CA GLY A 93 2.81 34.22 14.30
C GLY A 93 1.61 34.40 13.35
N GLY A 94 1.80 35.03 12.19
CA GLY A 94 0.74 35.25 11.19
C GLY A 94 0.42 34.01 10.33
N ILE A 95 -0.75 34.01 9.65
CA ILE A 95 -1.23 32.93 8.77
C ILE A 95 -0.29 32.76 7.55
N ALA A 96 0.00 31.51 7.16
CA ALA A 96 0.76 31.20 5.96
C ALA A 96 0.04 31.65 4.67
N GLU A 97 0.78 32.19 3.71
CA GLU A 97 0.20 32.73 2.47
C GLU A 97 0.11 31.67 1.37
N THR A 98 -1.13 31.32 0.96
CA THR A 98 -1.37 30.37 -0.12
C THR A 98 -0.63 30.73 -1.41
N ARG A 99 -0.57 32.03 -1.76
CA ARG A 99 0.10 32.48 -2.98
C ARG A 99 1.62 32.28 -2.94
N ALA A 100 2.25 32.55 -1.80
CA ALA A 100 3.69 32.32 -1.64
C ALA A 100 4.03 30.83 -1.81
N TYR A 101 3.25 29.96 -1.17
CA TYR A 101 3.41 28.52 -1.32
C TYR A 101 3.16 28.04 -2.75
N VAL A 102 2.12 28.55 -3.44
CA VAL A 102 1.88 28.22 -4.85
C VAL A 102 3.08 28.63 -5.71
N HIS A 103 3.67 29.80 -5.47
CA HIS A 103 4.88 30.21 -6.19
C HIS A 103 6.08 29.29 -5.88
N GLU A 104 6.28 28.85 -4.63
CA GLU A 104 7.32 27.87 -4.29
C GLU A 104 7.11 26.55 -5.03
N LEU A 105 5.88 26.03 -5.04
CA LEU A 105 5.52 24.82 -5.77
C LEU A 105 5.77 24.97 -7.28
N GLU A 106 5.36 26.09 -7.88
CA GLU A 106 5.65 26.40 -9.28
C GLU A 106 7.16 26.47 -9.55
N ALA A 107 7.97 27.01 -8.62
CA ALA A 107 9.41 27.06 -8.76
C ALA A 107 10.05 25.66 -8.78
N VAL A 108 9.59 24.76 -7.90
CA VAL A 108 10.02 23.34 -7.90
C VAL A 108 9.79 22.71 -9.27
N LEU A 109 8.61 22.92 -9.86
CA LEU A 109 8.25 22.38 -11.16
C LEU A 109 9.03 23.03 -12.30
N ILE A 110 9.19 24.35 -12.30
CA ILE A 110 9.96 25.08 -13.32
C ILE A 110 11.42 24.61 -13.32
N ASN A 111 12.03 24.47 -12.14
CA ASN A 111 13.41 24.01 -12.03
C ASN A 111 13.54 22.55 -12.49
N ALA A 112 12.59 21.68 -12.12
CA ALA A 112 12.58 20.30 -12.59
C ALA A 112 12.46 20.21 -14.13
N LEU A 113 11.56 20.99 -14.74
CA LEU A 113 11.41 21.05 -16.19
C LEU A 113 12.67 21.57 -16.89
N SER A 114 13.33 22.57 -16.30
CA SER A 114 14.60 23.10 -16.80
C SER A 114 15.70 22.03 -16.82
N ASP A 115 15.83 21.24 -15.75
CA ASP A 115 16.82 20.15 -15.65
C ASP A 115 16.56 19.01 -16.64
N ILE A 116 15.29 18.76 -16.95
CA ILE A 116 14.86 17.76 -17.95
C ILE A 116 15.09 18.25 -19.39
N GLY A 117 15.36 19.56 -19.56
CA GLY A 117 15.67 20.17 -20.86
C GLY A 117 14.54 20.99 -21.46
N LEU A 118 13.37 21.08 -20.82
CA LEU A 118 12.27 21.93 -21.27
C LEU A 118 12.47 23.37 -20.76
N ARG A 119 13.20 24.14 -21.54
CA ARG A 119 13.52 25.56 -21.26
C ARG A 119 12.33 26.46 -21.57
N ASN A 120 12.34 27.69 -21.03
CA ASN A 120 11.27 28.69 -21.16
C ASN A 120 9.94 28.33 -20.48
N CYS A 121 9.99 27.54 -19.40
CA CYS A 121 8.86 27.35 -18.50
C CYS A 121 8.81 28.50 -17.48
N GLY A 122 7.62 28.97 -17.14
CA GLY A 122 7.44 30.03 -16.14
C GLY A 122 6.00 30.18 -15.66
N ARG A 123 5.72 31.31 -15.00
CA ARG A 123 4.40 31.64 -14.46
C ARG A 123 3.68 32.59 -15.40
N LEU A 124 2.36 32.43 -15.53
CA LEU A 124 1.50 33.39 -16.23
C LEU A 124 0.68 34.19 -15.21
N PRO A 125 0.74 35.55 -15.22
CA PRO A 125 -0.01 36.36 -14.26
C PRO A 125 -1.50 36.00 -14.24
N LYS A 126 -2.09 35.96 -13.04
CA LYS A 126 -3.51 35.60 -12.75
C LYS A 126 -3.88 34.12 -12.93
N TYR A 127 -3.03 33.29 -13.54
CA TYR A 127 -3.35 31.89 -13.81
C TYR A 127 -2.35 30.94 -13.14
N PRO A 128 -2.67 30.43 -11.93
CA PRO A 128 -1.82 29.47 -11.23
C PRO A 128 -1.46 28.25 -12.07
N GLY A 129 -0.22 27.80 -11.93
CA GLY A 129 0.36 26.71 -12.69
C GLY A 129 1.62 27.10 -13.46
N VAL A 130 2.19 26.13 -14.14
CA VAL A 130 3.40 26.30 -14.95
C VAL A 130 3.03 26.29 -16.42
N TRP A 131 3.65 27.21 -17.16
CA TRP A 131 3.36 27.51 -18.54
C TRP A 131 4.63 27.47 -19.38
N VAL A 132 4.54 26.90 -20.58
CA VAL A 132 5.57 26.97 -21.61
C VAL A 132 5.40 28.27 -22.39
N ASN A 133 6.50 28.99 -22.59
CA ASN A 133 6.55 30.29 -23.27
C ASN A 133 5.53 31.30 -22.72
N PRO A 134 5.55 31.60 -21.40
CA PRO A 134 4.54 32.47 -20.76
C PRO A 134 4.54 33.92 -21.28
N GLU A 135 5.64 34.37 -21.89
CA GLU A 135 5.79 35.71 -22.46
C GLU A 135 5.43 35.78 -23.96
N SER A 136 5.02 34.66 -24.56
CA SER A 136 4.60 34.60 -25.97
C SER A 136 3.12 34.89 -26.15
N ASP A 137 2.69 35.11 -27.40
CA ASP A 137 1.28 35.29 -27.77
C ASP A 137 0.44 34.00 -27.61
N ASN A 138 1.07 32.83 -27.42
CA ASN A 138 0.40 31.54 -27.28
C ASN A 138 0.98 30.71 -26.12
N PRO A 139 0.82 31.16 -24.87
CA PRO A 139 1.31 30.42 -23.72
C PRO A 139 0.50 29.12 -23.53
N LYS A 140 1.20 28.01 -23.26
CA LYS A 140 0.56 26.70 -23.05
C LYS A 140 0.77 26.19 -21.64
N LYS A 141 -0.30 25.82 -20.94
CA LYS A 141 -0.20 25.26 -19.59
C LYS A 141 0.34 23.84 -19.64
N ILE A 142 1.43 23.58 -18.92
CA ILE A 142 2.01 22.24 -18.80
C ILE A 142 1.74 21.61 -17.43
N ALA A 143 1.57 22.45 -16.38
CA ALA A 143 1.17 21.99 -15.07
C ALA A 143 0.02 22.81 -14.49
N ALA A 144 -1.05 22.13 -14.06
CA ALA A 144 -2.10 22.75 -13.25
C ALA A 144 -1.72 22.71 -11.77
N VAL A 145 -2.08 23.75 -11.02
CA VAL A 145 -1.88 23.82 -9.56
C VAL A 145 -3.22 24.11 -8.88
N GLY A 146 -3.59 23.27 -7.93
CA GLY A 146 -4.80 23.40 -7.12
C GLY A 146 -4.53 22.85 -5.73
N VAL A 147 -4.42 23.73 -4.74
CA VAL A 147 -4.03 23.39 -3.36
C VAL A 147 -5.14 23.73 -2.37
N ARG A 148 -5.12 23.05 -1.23
CA ARG A 148 -5.85 23.43 -0.01
C ARG A 148 -4.83 23.80 1.05
N LEU A 149 -5.00 24.95 1.68
CA LEU A 149 -4.24 25.37 2.86
C LEU A 149 -5.20 25.57 4.02
N SER A 150 -4.97 24.87 5.13
CA SER A 150 -5.77 25.04 6.35
C SER A 150 -4.89 24.78 7.56
N ARG A 151 -4.96 25.69 8.54
CA ARG A 151 -4.16 25.65 9.78
C ARG A 151 -2.65 25.50 9.53
N GLY A 152 -2.14 26.15 8.47
CA GLY A 152 -0.72 26.10 8.11
C GLY A 152 -0.26 24.80 7.46
N ARG A 153 -1.16 23.85 7.15
CA ARG A 153 -0.82 22.61 6.47
C ARG A 153 -1.45 22.56 5.08
N THR A 154 -0.76 21.95 4.13
CA THR A 154 -1.14 21.89 2.71
C THR A 154 -1.68 20.51 2.33
N MET A 155 -2.56 20.46 1.31
CA MET A 155 -3.09 19.24 0.69
C MET A 155 -3.43 19.53 -0.77
N HIS A 156 -3.66 18.50 -1.58
CA HIS A 156 -3.67 18.59 -3.04
C HIS A 156 -2.34 19.10 -3.55
N GLY A 157 -2.26 19.65 -4.75
CA GLY A 157 -0.97 20.04 -5.32
C GLY A 157 -1.03 20.37 -6.78
N PHE A 158 -0.34 19.58 -7.59
CA PHE A 158 -0.14 19.85 -9.01
C PHE A 158 -0.41 18.63 -9.89
N ALA A 159 -0.66 18.89 -11.16
CA ALA A 159 -0.79 17.90 -12.21
C ALA A 159 0.08 18.34 -13.40
N LEU A 160 1.21 17.65 -13.60
CA LEU A 160 2.19 17.93 -14.65
C LEU A 160 2.04 16.92 -15.79
N ASN A 161 1.79 17.40 -17.00
CA ASN A 161 1.65 16.56 -18.18
C ASN A 161 3.02 16.16 -18.74
N VAL A 162 3.35 14.86 -18.74
CA VAL A 162 4.63 14.34 -19.25
C VAL A 162 4.45 13.80 -20.67
N ASN A 163 3.83 12.65 -20.81
CA ASN A 163 3.40 12.02 -22.08
C ASN A 163 1.88 11.77 -22.05
N THR A 164 1.16 12.69 -21.40
CA THR A 164 -0.29 12.66 -21.26
C THR A 164 -0.96 12.81 -22.62
N ASP A 165 -1.96 11.97 -22.89
CA ASP A 165 -2.85 12.15 -24.04
C ASP A 165 -3.64 13.46 -23.90
N MET A 166 -3.30 14.43 -24.73
CA MET A 166 -3.87 15.77 -24.66
C MET A 166 -5.34 15.83 -25.10
N THR A 167 -5.84 14.82 -25.82
CA THR A 167 -7.26 14.78 -26.27
C THR A 167 -8.25 14.69 -25.12
N TRP A 168 -7.80 14.29 -23.93
CA TRP A 168 -8.60 14.33 -22.71
C TRP A 168 -8.94 15.75 -22.26
N PHE A 169 -8.09 16.73 -22.59
CA PHE A 169 -8.35 18.14 -22.27
C PHE A 169 -9.39 18.78 -23.20
N ASP A 170 -9.65 18.21 -24.38
CA ASP A 170 -10.73 18.67 -25.28
C ASP A 170 -12.14 18.40 -24.70
N ARG A 171 -12.21 17.57 -23.65
CA ARG A 171 -13.44 17.15 -22.98
C ARG A 171 -13.82 18.05 -21.79
N ILE A 172 -13.00 19.06 -21.50
CA ILE A 172 -13.19 20.02 -20.42
C ILE A 172 -12.78 21.44 -20.84
N ILE A 173 -13.20 22.44 -20.08
CA ILE A 173 -12.56 23.76 -20.10
C ILE A 173 -11.58 23.80 -18.91
N PRO A 174 -10.29 23.52 -19.12
CA PRO A 174 -9.35 23.27 -18.03
C PRO A 174 -9.13 24.54 -17.20
N CYS A 175 -9.30 24.41 -15.88
CA CYS A 175 -9.22 25.51 -14.93
C CYS A 175 -10.18 26.69 -15.23
N GLY A 176 -11.23 26.49 -16.04
CA GLY A 176 -12.17 27.54 -16.45
C GLY A 176 -11.58 28.59 -17.40
N ILE A 177 -10.43 28.30 -18.03
CA ILE A 177 -9.72 29.25 -18.90
C ILE A 177 -10.02 28.92 -20.36
N ALA A 178 -11.02 29.59 -20.94
CA ALA A 178 -11.29 29.49 -22.36
C ALA A 178 -10.19 30.23 -23.17
N GLY A 179 -9.63 29.57 -24.19
CA GLY A 179 -8.71 30.18 -25.16
C GLY A 179 -7.21 30.07 -24.86
N LEU A 180 -6.80 29.50 -23.72
CA LEU A 180 -5.40 29.14 -23.46
C LEU A 180 -5.21 27.62 -23.52
N GLY A 181 -4.26 27.16 -24.33
CA GLY A 181 -4.03 25.74 -24.57
C GLY A 181 -3.30 25.02 -23.43
N THR A 182 -3.42 23.69 -23.40
CA THR A 182 -2.62 22.79 -22.56
C THR A 182 -1.57 22.07 -23.41
N THR A 183 -0.50 21.57 -22.79
CA THR A 183 0.56 20.78 -23.43
C THR A 183 1.14 19.74 -22.48
N SER A 184 1.95 18.83 -23.01
CA SER A 184 2.80 17.88 -22.28
C SER A 184 4.28 18.06 -22.64
N ILE A 185 5.20 17.44 -21.89
CA ILE A 185 6.64 17.42 -22.20
C ILE A 185 6.89 16.75 -23.56
N GLU A 186 6.23 15.63 -23.83
CA GLU A 186 6.32 14.89 -25.10
C GLU A 186 5.81 15.73 -26.28
N PHE A 187 4.71 16.46 -26.10
CA PHE A 187 4.20 17.36 -27.15
C PHE A 187 5.14 18.54 -27.45
N GLN A 188 6.04 18.87 -26.52
CA GLN A 188 7.11 19.86 -26.74
C GLN A 188 8.39 19.23 -27.35
N GLY A 189 8.34 17.95 -27.73
CA GLY A 189 9.42 17.26 -28.45
C GLY A 189 10.47 16.59 -27.56
N LEU A 190 10.16 16.34 -26.28
CA LEU A 190 11.07 15.67 -25.35
C LEU A 190 10.49 14.32 -24.88
N GLU A 191 11.20 13.24 -25.18
CA GLU A 191 10.84 11.89 -24.72
C GLU A 191 11.52 11.58 -23.38
N VAL A 192 10.74 11.55 -22.30
CA VAL A 192 11.23 11.27 -20.95
C VAL A 192 10.22 10.43 -20.17
N SER A 193 10.70 9.55 -19.29
CA SER A 193 9.81 8.73 -18.47
C SER A 193 9.21 9.53 -17.32
N THR A 194 7.98 9.19 -16.92
CA THR A 194 7.31 9.77 -15.75
C THR A 194 8.13 9.56 -14.47
N GLU A 195 8.75 8.38 -14.33
CA GLU A 195 9.61 8.08 -13.18
C GLU A 195 10.83 9.01 -13.10
N SER A 196 11.50 9.28 -14.23
CA SER A 196 12.64 10.22 -14.27
C SER A 196 12.20 11.63 -13.87
N VAL A 197 11.08 12.11 -14.42
CA VAL A 197 10.52 13.43 -14.10
C VAL A 197 10.15 13.50 -12.61
N ALA A 198 9.55 12.44 -12.06
CA ALA A 198 9.20 12.35 -10.64
C ALA A 198 10.44 12.39 -9.72
N GLN A 199 11.53 11.73 -10.11
CA GLN A 199 12.81 11.81 -9.39
C GLN A 199 13.37 13.24 -9.39
N THR A 200 13.36 13.92 -10.55
CA THR A 200 13.82 15.31 -10.63
C THR A 200 12.95 16.25 -9.78
N ILE A 201 11.62 16.10 -9.82
CA ILE A 201 10.71 16.85 -8.93
C ILE A 201 11.06 16.58 -7.46
N GLY A 202 11.28 15.32 -7.09
CA GLY A 202 11.66 14.93 -5.74
C GLY A 202 12.95 15.60 -5.27
N CYS A 203 13.97 15.69 -6.13
CA CYS A 203 15.21 16.41 -5.83
C CYS A 203 14.99 17.90 -5.55
N HIS A 204 14.21 18.60 -6.40
CA HIS A 204 13.91 20.01 -6.21
C HIS A 204 13.00 20.27 -4.99
N ALA A 205 12.05 19.37 -4.73
CA ALA A 205 11.23 19.42 -3.52
C ALA A 205 12.07 19.22 -2.26
N ALA A 206 13.03 18.29 -2.27
CA ALA A 206 13.97 18.09 -1.17
C ALA A 206 14.84 19.33 -0.92
N ALA A 207 15.33 19.99 -1.97
CA ALA A 207 16.07 21.23 -1.84
C ALA A 207 15.22 22.39 -1.28
N THR A 208 13.92 22.40 -1.60
CA THR A 208 13.00 23.49 -1.23
C THR A 208 12.41 23.30 0.18
N TRP A 209 11.98 22.09 0.52
CA TRP A 209 11.22 21.79 1.75
C TRP A 209 11.94 20.81 2.69
N GLY A 210 13.01 20.15 2.26
CA GLY A 210 13.74 19.12 3.00
C GLY A 210 14.74 19.63 4.05
N ALA A 211 14.55 20.83 4.62
CA ALA A 211 15.52 21.47 5.52
C ALA A 211 15.87 20.63 6.78
N HIS A 212 14.98 19.72 7.19
CA HIS A 212 15.19 18.81 8.33
C HIS A 212 15.42 17.36 7.87
N GLY A 213 16.04 17.19 6.70
CA GLY A 213 16.23 15.91 6.04
C GLY A 213 15.14 15.59 5.03
N ALA A 214 15.52 14.86 3.99
CA ALA A 214 14.62 14.39 2.95
C ALA A 214 14.97 12.94 2.57
N GLU A 215 13.96 12.19 2.17
CA GLU A 215 14.11 10.86 1.58
C GLU A 215 13.23 10.72 0.33
N PHE A 216 13.63 9.79 -0.54
CA PHE A 216 12.89 9.42 -1.73
C PHE A 216 12.78 7.90 -1.79
N ALA A 217 11.57 7.38 -1.95
CA ALA A 217 11.34 5.96 -2.21
C ALA A 217 10.39 5.78 -3.39
N SER A 218 10.62 4.73 -4.17
CA SER A 218 9.89 4.45 -5.41
C SER A 218 9.34 3.04 -5.37
N VAL A 219 8.11 2.85 -5.86
CA VAL A 219 7.64 1.51 -6.26
C VAL A 219 8.28 1.13 -7.59
N THR A 220 8.70 -0.11 -7.74
CA THR A 220 9.27 -0.59 -9.00
C THR A 220 8.24 -0.54 -10.14
N SER A 221 8.55 0.20 -11.19
CA SER A 221 7.73 0.26 -12.41
C SER A 221 7.91 -1.03 -13.22
N SER A 222 6.82 -1.53 -13.81
CA SER A 222 6.92 -2.50 -14.91
C SER A 222 6.00 -2.02 -16.02
N SER A 223 6.56 -1.69 -17.18
CA SER A 223 5.80 -1.61 -18.42
C SER A 223 5.17 -2.98 -18.70
N LEU A 224 3.90 -3.15 -18.31
CA LEU A 224 3.13 -4.33 -18.64
C LEU A 224 2.27 -4.05 -19.87
N GLN A 225 2.88 -4.18 -21.05
CA GLN A 225 2.12 -4.75 -22.17
C GLN A 225 1.87 -6.21 -21.79
N LYS A 226 0.67 -6.52 -21.29
CA LYS A 226 0.22 -7.90 -21.12
C LYS A 226 0.03 -8.50 -22.52
N SER A 227 1.02 -9.22 -23.03
CA SER A 227 0.79 -10.13 -24.16
C SER A 227 0.03 -11.35 -23.65
N LEU A 228 -1.04 -11.73 -24.36
CA LEU A 228 -1.82 -12.95 -24.11
C LEU A 228 -0.97 -14.23 -24.28
N GLU A 229 0.22 -14.12 -24.87
CA GLU A 229 1.15 -15.24 -25.10
C GLU A 229 1.73 -15.80 -23.80
N ASP A 230 1.80 -15.01 -22.71
CA ASP A 230 2.30 -15.46 -21.40
C ASP A 230 1.41 -16.51 -20.71
N PHE A 231 0.21 -16.78 -21.24
CA PHE A 231 -0.71 -17.82 -20.76
C PHE A 231 -0.66 -19.11 -21.59
N ALA A 232 0.06 -19.12 -22.72
CA ALA A 232 0.11 -20.24 -23.65
C ALA A 232 1.29 -21.19 -23.34
N SER A 233 1.29 -21.81 -22.17
CA SER A 233 2.06 -23.03 -21.94
C SER A 233 1.31 -23.97 -20.99
N LYS A 234 0.33 -24.69 -21.54
CA LYS A 234 -0.22 -25.90 -20.93
C LYS A 234 0.53 -27.09 -21.53
N GLU A 235 1.41 -27.71 -20.76
CA GLU A 235 1.71 -29.12 -20.94
C GLU A 235 0.78 -29.93 -20.02
N THR A 236 -0.10 -30.69 -20.66
CA THR A 236 -0.96 -31.71 -20.04
C THR A 236 -0.15 -32.99 -19.88
N GLY A 237 0.34 -33.27 -18.68
CA GLY A 237 0.86 -34.59 -18.31
C GLY A 237 -0.15 -35.33 -17.43
N GLU A 238 -0.57 -36.52 -17.84
CA GLU A 238 -1.46 -37.41 -17.09
C GLU A 238 -0.83 -37.88 -15.75
N PRO A 239 -1.65 -38.19 -14.72
CA PRO A 239 -1.13 -38.65 -13.44
C PRO A 239 -0.88 -40.16 -13.45
N ASP A 240 0.39 -40.57 -13.40
CA ASP A 240 0.75 -41.96 -13.13
C ASP A 240 0.84 -42.24 -11.61
N SER A 241 0.60 -43.50 -11.31
CA SER A 241 0.24 -44.17 -10.08
C SER A 241 1.21 -44.09 -8.90
N LYS A 242 0.63 -44.38 -7.72
CA LYS A 242 1.19 -44.39 -6.36
C LYS A 242 2.63 -44.91 -6.25
N GLN A 243 3.55 -44.04 -5.82
CA GLN A 243 4.80 -44.42 -5.13
C GLN A 243 5.06 -43.48 -3.94
N GLU A 244 5.51 -44.06 -2.83
CA GLU A 244 5.94 -43.33 -1.63
C GLU A 244 7.08 -42.35 -1.98
N VAL A 245 6.83 -41.06 -1.77
CA VAL A 245 7.81 -40.01 -2.07
C VAL A 245 8.63 -39.70 -0.81
N SER A 246 9.88 -40.13 -0.80
CA SER A 246 10.91 -39.50 0.02
C SER A 246 11.18 -38.10 -0.54
N VAL A 247 11.02 -37.07 0.30
CA VAL A 247 11.19 -35.66 -0.09
C VAL A 247 12.69 -35.36 -0.25
N PHE A 248 13.25 -35.69 -1.40
CA PHE A 248 14.50 -35.07 -1.82
C PHE A 248 14.20 -33.60 -2.16
N LEU A 249 14.73 -32.69 -1.35
CA LEU A 249 14.81 -31.25 -1.65
C LEU A 249 15.67 -31.07 -2.92
N ARG A 250 15.07 -31.27 -4.09
CA ARG A 250 15.67 -30.87 -5.36
C ARG A 250 15.66 -29.35 -5.42
N ASP A 251 16.83 -28.75 -5.56
CA ASP A 251 17.02 -27.34 -5.91
C ASP A 251 16.27 -27.05 -7.21
N ARG A 252 15.02 -26.59 -7.10
CA ARG A 252 14.26 -26.05 -8.21
C ARG A 252 14.60 -24.57 -8.30
N LYS A 253 15.20 -24.17 -9.42
CA LYS A 253 15.47 -22.77 -9.76
C LYS A 253 14.16 -21.96 -9.74
N PRO A 254 14.20 -20.66 -9.40
CA PRO A 254 13.01 -19.80 -9.46
C PRO A 254 12.40 -19.80 -10.87
N THR A 255 11.09 -19.60 -10.98
CA THR A 255 10.43 -19.44 -12.30
C THR A 255 10.99 -18.21 -13.03
N PRO A 256 11.09 -18.19 -14.39
CA PRO A 256 11.60 -17.03 -15.14
C PRO A 256 10.92 -15.70 -14.81
N ARG A 257 9.58 -15.72 -14.61
CA ARG A 257 8.81 -14.54 -14.21
C ARG A 257 9.27 -13.95 -12.87
N ARG A 258 9.72 -14.80 -11.95
CA ARG A 258 10.21 -14.36 -10.64
C ARG A 258 11.66 -13.90 -10.70
N GLU A 259 12.50 -14.53 -11.50
CA GLU A 259 13.88 -14.05 -11.76
C GLU A 259 13.85 -12.63 -12.33
N ARG A 260 12.94 -12.36 -13.27
CA ARG A 260 12.71 -11.00 -13.79
C ARG A 260 12.37 -10.01 -12.68
N ARG A 261 11.40 -10.34 -11.80
CA ARG A 261 11.01 -9.47 -10.68
C ARG A 261 12.13 -9.23 -9.66
N LEU A 262 12.98 -10.22 -9.41
CA LEU A 262 14.17 -10.05 -8.55
C LEU A 262 15.12 -9.04 -9.18
N LYS A 263 15.40 -9.18 -10.49
CA LYS A 263 16.25 -8.26 -11.24
C LYS A 263 15.67 -6.84 -11.29
N ASP A 264 14.37 -6.69 -11.55
CA ASP A 264 13.68 -5.40 -11.57
C ASP A 264 13.74 -4.71 -10.19
N ALA A 265 13.76 -5.48 -9.10
CA ALA A 265 13.95 -4.98 -7.75
C ALA A 265 15.43 -4.76 -7.37
N GLY A 266 16.38 -5.01 -8.27
CA GLY A 266 17.82 -4.89 -7.99
C GLY A 266 18.37 -5.95 -7.03
N LEU A 267 17.73 -7.11 -6.93
CA LEU A 267 18.13 -8.18 -6.03
C LEU A 267 18.83 -9.33 -6.77
N GLY A 268 19.82 -9.93 -6.09
CA GLY A 268 20.49 -11.15 -6.55
C GLY A 268 19.75 -12.43 -6.16
N GLU A 269 20.41 -13.57 -6.36
CA GLU A 269 19.86 -14.92 -6.07
C GLU A 269 19.55 -15.14 -4.57
N GLY A 270 20.07 -14.27 -3.69
CA GLY A 270 19.93 -14.35 -2.24
C GLY A 270 20.75 -15.47 -1.62
N LEU A 271 20.46 -15.77 -0.35
CA LEU A 271 21.15 -16.80 0.42
C LEU A 271 20.76 -18.20 -0.08
N PRO A 272 21.74 -19.13 -0.23
CA PRO A 272 21.46 -20.52 -0.58
C PRO A 272 20.49 -21.18 0.41
N ILE A 273 19.63 -22.07 -0.06
CA ILE A 273 18.70 -22.80 0.83
C ILE A 273 19.44 -23.70 1.84
N THR A 274 20.67 -24.08 1.51
CA THR A 274 21.58 -24.84 2.35
C THR A 274 22.28 -23.99 3.42
N GLU A 275 22.15 -22.66 3.36
CA GLU A 275 22.75 -21.78 4.35
C GLU A 275 22.15 -22.05 5.74
N LYS A 276 23.05 -22.29 6.70
CA LYS A 276 22.66 -22.64 8.06
C LYS A 276 21.97 -21.44 8.72
N LYS A 277 20.75 -21.65 9.18
CA LYS A 277 20.01 -20.64 9.97
C LYS A 277 20.86 -20.18 11.17
N PRO A 278 20.96 -18.86 11.42
CA PRO A 278 21.68 -18.34 12.57
C PRO A 278 21.16 -18.89 13.90
N SER A 279 22.01 -18.86 14.93
CA SER A 279 21.70 -19.44 16.24
C SER A 279 20.47 -18.84 16.92
N TRP A 280 20.14 -17.58 16.64
CA TRP A 280 18.97 -16.87 17.17
C TRP A 280 17.66 -17.18 16.44
N MET A 281 17.68 -17.93 15.33
CA MET A 281 16.49 -18.32 14.57
C MET A 281 15.85 -19.64 15.05
N LYS A 282 16.09 -20.02 16.31
CA LYS A 282 15.56 -21.28 16.88
C LYS A 282 14.20 -21.05 17.50
N ALA A 283 13.19 -21.73 16.98
CA ALA A 283 11.86 -21.78 17.59
C ALA A 283 11.88 -22.65 18.86
N ARG A 284 11.06 -22.27 19.85
CA ARG A 284 10.80 -23.11 21.02
C ARG A 284 9.68 -24.08 20.67
N ILE A 285 9.91 -25.37 20.92
CA ILE A 285 8.90 -26.40 20.75
C ILE A 285 8.34 -26.71 22.14
N ASP A 286 7.04 -26.52 22.30
CA ASP A 286 6.30 -26.88 23.49
C ASP A 286 5.05 -27.69 23.09
N LEU A 287 5.00 -28.95 23.49
CA LEU A 287 3.89 -29.87 23.20
C LEU A 287 2.96 -29.99 24.42
N SER A 288 2.62 -28.85 25.00
CA SER A 288 1.78 -28.74 26.20
C SER A 288 0.37 -29.31 26.01
N ALA A 289 -0.35 -29.49 27.11
CA ALA A 289 -1.77 -29.87 27.07
C ALA A 289 -2.62 -28.82 26.33
N GLY A 290 -2.27 -27.53 26.44
CA GLY A 290 -2.90 -26.43 25.71
C GLY A 290 -2.79 -26.63 24.19
N TYR A 291 -1.58 -26.90 23.69
CA TYR A 291 -1.35 -27.20 22.27
C TYR A 291 -2.24 -28.36 21.77
N LYS A 292 -2.28 -29.48 22.50
CA LYS A 292 -3.09 -30.65 22.12
C LYS A 292 -4.58 -30.33 22.11
N LYS A 293 -5.07 -29.55 23.09
CA LYS A 293 -6.46 -29.13 23.17
C LYS A 293 -6.84 -28.28 21.95
N VAL A 294 -6.07 -27.24 21.66
CA VAL A 294 -6.32 -26.36 20.50
C VAL A 294 -6.31 -27.15 19.20
N ARG A 295 -5.32 -28.04 19.03
CA ARG A 295 -5.23 -28.92 17.85
C ARG A 295 -6.47 -29.79 17.65
N SER A 296 -6.94 -30.43 18.72
CA SER A 296 -8.17 -31.26 18.68
C SER A 296 -9.36 -30.41 18.30
N THR A 297 -9.57 -29.27 18.97
CA THR A 297 -10.72 -28.39 18.71
C THR A 297 -10.77 -27.90 17.26
N ILE A 298 -9.62 -27.52 16.68
CA ILE A 298 -9.55 -27.09 15.28
C ILE A 298 -9.93 -28.24 14.33
N ALA A 299 -9.39 -29.44 14.57
CA ALA A 299 -9.67 -30.61 13.75
C ALA A 299 -11.14 -31.06 13.86
N ASP A 300 -11.68 -31.12 15.09
CA ASP A 300 -13.05 -31.56 15.38
C ASP A 300 -14.11 -30.62 14.79
N LEU A 301 -13.79 -29.33 14.64
CA LEU A 301 -14.67 -28.31 14.06
C LEU A 301 -14.37 -28.04 12.58
N GLU A 302 -13.49 -28.82 11.95
CA GLU A 302 -13.09 -28.69 10.54
C GLU A 302 -12.69 -27.23 10.19
N LEU A 303 -11.95 -26.59 11.09
CA LEU A 303 -11.49 -25.22 10.93
C LEU A 303 -10.08 -25.17 10.35
N THR A 304 -9.79 -24.07 9.66
CA THR A 304 -8.45 -23.80 9.12
C THR A 304 -7.77 -22.71 9.95
N THR A 305 -6.47 -22.87 10.21
CA THR A 305 -5.66 -21.83 10.85
C THR A 305 -4.50 -21.41 9.97
N VAL A 306 -4.17 -20.11 9.99
CA VAL A 306 -2.94 -19.62 9.35
C VAL A 306 -1.70 -20.16 10.05
N CYS A 307 -1.81 -20.57 11.32
CA CYS A 307 -0.73 -21.17 12.09
C CYS A 307 -0.20 -22.44 11.41
N GLU A 308 -1.11 -23.28 10.91
CA GLU A 308 -0.78 -24.51 10.19
C GLU A 308 -0.46 -24.22 8.72
N GLU A 309 -1.34 -23.50 8.01
CA GLU A 309 -1.23 -23.27 6.56
C GLU A 309 -0.01 -22.43 6.18
N ALA A 310 0.46 -21.54 7.06
CA ALA A 310 1.67 -20.75 6.84
C ALA A 310 2.94 -21.37 7.45
N GLY A 311 2.86 -22.53 8.10
CA GLY A 311 4.00 -23.19 8.75
C GLY A 311 4.61 -22.34 9.88
N CYS A 312 3.77 -21.78 10.75
CA CYS A 312 4.19 -20.80 11.75
C CYS A 312 5.15 -21.41 12.80
N PRO A 313 6.33 -20.82 13.03
CA PRO A 313 7.27 -21.32 14.05
C PRO A 313 6.76 -21.10 15.48
N ASN A 314 5.80 -20.20 15.71
CA ASN A 314 5.26 -19.86 17.02
C ASN A 314 4.02 -20.70 17.41
N ILE A 315 3.60 -21.67 16.58
CA ILE A 315 2.36 -22.43 16.80
C ILE A 315 2.32 -23.10 18.19
N TYR A 316 3.46 -23.62 18.65
CA TYR A 316 3.57 -24.30 19.95
C TYR A 316 3.39 -23.34 21.14
N GLU A 317 4.00 -22.16 21.07
CA GLU A 317 3.89 -21.12 22.09
C GLU A 317 2.46 -20.55 22.12
N CYS A 318 1.97 -20.06 20.98
CA CYS A 318 0.64 -19.44 20.91
C CYS A 318 -0.48 -20.39 21.34
N TRP A 319 -0.46 -21.64 20.86
CA TRP A 319 -1.51 -22.61 21.22
C TRP A 319 -1.34 -23.13 22.66
N GLY A 320 -0.11 -23.18 23.17
CA GLY A 320 0.17 -23.50 24.57
C GLY A 320 -0.42 -22.46 25.52
N GLU A 321 -0.38 -21.18 25.13
CA GLU A 321 -1.03 -20.05 25.83
C GLU A 321 -2.53 -19.94 25.54
N GLY A 322 -3.09 -20.86 24.76
CA GLY A 322 -4.51 -20.84 24.41
C GLY A 322 -4.88 -19.66 23.52
N THR A 323 -4.07 -19.32 22.52
CA THR A 323 -4.37 -18.32 21.46
C THR A 323 -4.34 -19.00 20.10
N ALA A 324 -5.27 -18.63 19.20
CA ALA A 324 -5.26 -19.11 17.82
C ALA A 324 -5.66 -18.00 16.84
N THR A 325 -5.18 -18.11 15.60
CA THR A 325 -5.60 -17.26 14.48
C THR A 325 -6.37 -18.09 13.48
N PHE A 326 -7.68 -17.85 13.39
CA PHE A 326 -8.57 -18.54 12.47
C PHE A 326 -8.42 -17.96 11.08
N MET A 327 -8.28 -18.82 10.07
CA MET A 327 -8.27 -18.43 8.67
C MET A 327 -9.60 -18.84 8.03
N ILE A 328 -10.45 -17.85 7.77
CA ILE A 328 -11.79 -18.02 7.19
C ILE A 328 -11.76 -17.88 5.67
N ASN A 329 -12.91 -18.09 5.03
CA ASN A 329 -13.12 -18.04 3.58
C ASN A 329 -12.35 -19.14 2.81
N GLY A 330 -11.99 -20.22 3.51
CA GLY A 330 -11.28 -21.38 2.98
C GLY A 330 -9.76 -21.27 2.97
N SER A 331 -9.10 -22.30 2.44
CA SER A 331 -7.63 -22.47 2.44
C SER A 331 -6.93 -22.13 1.12
N ARG A 332 -7.69 -21.73 0.08
CA ARG A 332 -7.17 -21.43 -1.27
C ARG A 332 -7.28 -19.95 -1.56
N CYS A 333 -6.16 -19.33 -1.92
CA CYS A 333 -6.06 -17.90 -2.18
C CYS A 333 -6.12 -17.59 -3.70
N THR A 334 -6.76 -16.47 -4.06
CA THR A 334 -6.75 -15.96 -5.45
C THR A 334 -5.43 -15.27 -5.83
N ARG A 335 -4.52 -15.06 -4.87
CA ARG A 335 -3.28 -14.28 -5.03
C ARG A 335 -2.04 -15.11 -4.75
N SER A 336 -0.96 -14.81 -5.48
CA SER A 336 0.34 -15.49 -5.37
C SER A 336 1.43 -14.57 -4.81
N CYS A 337 1.34 -14.23 -3.52
CA CYS A 337 2.38 -13.48 -2.84
C CYS A 337 3.69 -14.29 -2.81
N GLY A 338 4.83 -13.65 -3.09
CA GLY A 338 6.11 -14.33 -3.27
C GLY A 338 6.66 -15.02 -2.01
N PHE A 339 6.15 -14.63 -0.83
CA PHE A 339 6.55 -15.12 0.49
C PHE A 339 5.55 -16.09 1.13
N CYS A 340 4.32 -16.17 0.62
CA CYS A 340 3.21 -16.80 1.32
C CYS A 340 3.08 -18.27 0.92
N LEU A 341 2.98 -19.17 1.91
CA LEU A 341 2.86 -20.62 1.70
C LEU A 341 1.43 -21.07 1.35
N VAL A 342 0.43 -20.23 1.61
CA VAL A 342 -0.98 -20.56 1.34
C VAL A 342 -1.19 -20.91 -0.13
N ASP A 343 -1.93 -21.99 -0.35
CA ASP A 343 -2.16 -22.55 -1.67
C ASP A 343 -2.88 -21.57 -2.62
N THR A 344 -2.26 -21.27 -3.76
CA THR A 344 -2.83 -20.38 -4.77
C THR A 344 -3.57 -21.18 -5.83
N ARG A 345 -4.90 -21.29 -5.70
CA ARG A 345 -5.79 -21.97 -6.64
C ARG A 345 -7.18 -21.34 -6.59
N ARG A 346 -8.03 -21.68 -7.57
CA ARG A 346 -9.45 -21.27 -7.53
C ARG A 346 -10.08 -21.71 -6.19
N PRO A 347 -10.64 -20.77 -5.41
CA PRO A 347 -11.29 -21.09 -4.14
C PRO A 347 -12.51 -21.98 -4.32
N GLN A 348 -12.86 -22.71 -3.26
CA GLN A 348 -14.16 -23.39 -3.16
C GLN A 348 -15.28 -22.38 -2.83
N PRO A 349 -16.56 -22.75 -3.02
CA PRO A 349 -17.67 -21.97 -2.48
C PRO A 349 -17.48 -21.69 -0.98
N LEU A 350 -17.96 -20.52 -0.52
CA LEU A 350 -17.96 -20.19 0.90
C LEU A 350 -18.83 -21.20 1.66
N ASP A 351 -18.36 -21.61 2.84
CA ASP A 351 -19.14 -22.42 3.77
C ASP A 351 -19.96 -21.48 4.68
N PRO A 352 -21.31 -21.49 4.59
CA PRO A 352 -22.15 -20.60 5.38
C PRO A 352 -22.12 -20.92 6.89
N ASP A 353 -21.66 -22.11 7.30
CA ASP A 353 -21.60 -22.53 8.69
C ASP A 353 -20.23 -22.28 9.35
N GLU A 354 -19.20 -21.91 8.58
CA GLU A 354 -17.85 -21.59 9.07
C GLU A 354 -17.86 -20.54 10.20
N PRO A 355 -18.60 -19.40 10.10
CA PRO A 355 -18.71 -18.43 11.19
C PRO A 355 -19.17 -19.02 12.53
N ARG A 356 -20.15 -19.93 12.52
CA ARG A 356 -20.67 -20.58 13.73
C ARG A 356 -19.61 -21.47 14.36
N ARG A 357 -18.88 -22.25 13.54
CA ARG A 357 -17.82 -23.14 14.02
C ARG A 357 -16.64 -22.37 14.61
N VAL A 358 -16.24 -21.24 14.00
CA VAL A 358 -15.21 -20.36 14.57
C VAL A 358 -15.65 -19.83 15.94
N ALA A 359 -16.89 -19.38 16.08
CA ALA A 359 -17.42 -18.92 17.37
C ALA A 359 -17.45 -20.02 18.44
N GLU A 360 -17.76 -21.27 18.04
CA GLU A 360 -17.71 -22.43 18.94
C GLU A 360 -16.29 -22.79 19.37
N ALA A 361 -15.33 -22.74 18.44
CA ALA A 361 -13.93 -22.96 18.76
C ALA A 361 -13.41 -21.92 19.76
N ALA A 362 -13.67 -20.63 19.47
CA ALA A 362 -13.27 -19.55 20.35
C ALA A 362 -13.84 -19.72 21.77
N ALA A 363 -15.12 -20.10 21.87
CA ALA A 363 -15.78 -20.33 23.15
C ALA A 363 -15.25 -21.56 23.90
N ALA A 364 -15.04 -22.69 23.21
CA ALA A 364 -14.50 -23.92 23.81
C ALA A 364 -13.05 -23.78 24.29
N MET A 365 -12.29 -22.92 23.60
CA MET A 365 -10.91 -22.58 23.95
C MET A 365 -10.84 -21.54 25.09
N GLY A 366 -11.89 -20.76 25.32
CA GLY A 366 -11.92 -19.71 26.34
C GLY A 366 -11.05 -18.51 25.95
N LEU A 367 -11.03 -18.17 24.65
CA LEU A 367 -10.17 -17.11 24.11
C LEU A 367 -10.60 -15.72 24.63
N GLN A 368 -9.64 -14.96 25.16
CA GLN A 368 -9.85 -13.56 25.52
C GLN A 368 -9.55 -12.60 24.35
N HIS A 369 -8.76 -13.05 23.38
CA HIS A 369 -8.44 -12.35 22.15
C HIS A 369 -8.49 -13.32 20.97
N VAL A 370 -9.22 -12.97 19.92
CA VAL A 370 -9.40 -13.76 18.71
C VAL A 370 -8.86 -12.97 17.53
N VAL A 371 -7.94 -13.58 16.78
CA VAL A 371 -7.50 -13.03 15.49
C VAL A 371 -8.19 -13.80 14.37
N ILE A 372 -8.89 -13.07 13.51
CA ILE A 372 -9.53 -13.60 12.30
C ILE A 372 -8.73 -13.10 11.11
N THR A 373 -8.28 -13.99 10.25
CA THR A 373 -7.67 -13.66 8.96
C THR A 373 -8.39 -14.41 7.85
N ALA A 374 -8.13 -14.05 6.59
CA ALA A 374 -8.72 -14.75 5.45
C ALA A 374 -7.74 -14.80 4.29
N VAL A 375 -7.93 -15.80 3.43
CA VAL A 375 -7.37 -15.77 2.09
C VAL A 375 -7.98 -14.64 1.27
N ALA A 376 -7.26 -14.15 0.24
CA ALA A 376 -7.87 -13.23 -0.70
C ALA A 376 -8.93 -13.95 -1.55
N ARG A 377 -10.08 -13.30 -1.70
CA ARG A 377 -11.25 -13.78 -2.45
C ARG A 377 -11.63 -12.79 -3.54
N ASP A 378 -10.70 -12.52 -4.45
CA ASP A 378 -10.94 -11.62 -5.59
C ASP A 378 -12.01 -12.17 -6.57
N ASP A 379 -12.43 -13.42 -6.38
CA ASP A 379 -13.55 -14.06 -7.10
C ASP A 379 -14.93 -13.62 -6.58
N LEU A 380 -15.00 -12.95 -5.42
CA LEU A 380 -16.24 -12.45 -4.83
C LEU A 380 -16.37 -10.94 -5.00
N GLU A 381 -17.60 -10.46 -5.21
CA GLU A 381 -17.90 -9.03 -5.37
C GLU A 381 -17.54 -8.21 -4.11
N ASP A 382 -17.76 -8.78 -2.93
CA ASP A 382 -17.43 -8.16 -1.64
C ASP A 382 -15.99 -8.45 -1.17
N GLY A 383 -15.18 -9.13 -1.98
CA GLY A 383 -13.82 -9.55 -1.63
C GLY A 383 -13.72 -10.47 -0.40
N GLY A 384 -14.83 -11.07 0.05
CA GLY A 384 -14.91 -11.91 1.24
C GLY A 384 -15.12 -11.15 2.56
N ALA A 385 -15.43 -9.85 2.52
CA ALA A 385 -15.66 -9.05 3.73
C ALA A 385 -16.86 -9.52 4.56
N ASN A 386 -17.91 -10.02 3.93
CA ASN A 386 -19.08 -10.54 4.65
C ASN A 386 -18.73 -11.75 5.53
N GLY A 387 -17.74 -12.58 5.13
CA GLY A 387 -17.24 -13.68 5.97
C GLY A 387 -16.67 -13.18 7.31
N PHE A 388 -15.92 -12.07 7.29
CA PHE A 388 -15.44 -11.44 8.52
C PHE A 388 -16.61 -10.93 9.36
N ALA A 389 -17.54 -10.20 8.76
CA ALA A 389 -18.68 -9.62 9.47
C ALA A 389 -19.56 -10.69 10.14
N GLN A 390 -19.86 -11.78 9.43
CA GLN A 390 -20.62 -12.90 9.96
C GLN A 390 -19.88 -13.62 11.10
N THR A 391 -18.56 -13.78 10.98
CA THR A 391 -17.73 -14.41 12.01
C THR A 391 -17.67 -13.55 13.29
N ILE A 392 -17.47 -12.24 13.15
CA ILE A 392 -17.50 -11.30 14.27
C ILE A 392 -18.85 -11.39 14.98
N LYS A 393 -19.96 -11.33 14.22
CA LYS A 393 -21.31 -11.43 14.76
C LYS A 393 -21.52 -12.74 15.52
N ALA A 394 -21.15 -13.88 14.94
CA ALA A 394 -21.29 -15.19 15.56
C ALA A 394 -20.50 -15.30 16.88
N ILE A 395 -19.29 -14.76 16.94
CA ILE A 395 -18.48 -14.72 18.17
C ILE A 395 -19.18 -13.88 19.24
N ARG A 396 -19.66 -12.67 18.90
CA ARG A 396 -20.34 -11.78 19.85
C ARG A 396 -21.63 -12.40 20.38
N GLU A 397 -22.38 -13.14 19.56
CA GLU A 397 -23.63 -13.82 19.95
C GLU A 397 -23.42 -14.95 20.97
N LYS A 398 -22.20 -15.49 21.12
CA LYS A 398 -21.89 -16.46 22.18
C LYS A 398 -21.85 -15.82 23.58
N GLY A 399 -21.94 -14.49 23.69
CA GLY A 399 -22.04 -13.77 24.95
C GLY A 399 -20.75 -13.68 25.76
N GLN A 400 -19.60 -14.01 25.17
CA GLN A 400 -18.29 -13.87 25.78
C GLN A 400 -17.70 -12.48 25.51
N VAL A 401 -17.07 -11.88 26.52
CA VAL A 401 -16.27 -10.66 26.34
C VAL A 401 -14.92 -11.06 25.76
N VAL A 402 -14.75 -10.84 24.46
CA VAL A 402 -13.55 -11.20 23.69
C VAL A 402 -13.13 -10.04 22.80
N ASN A 403 -11.84 -9.75 22.76
CA ASN A 403 -11.28 -8.80 21.80
C ASN A 403 -11.15 -9.48 20.44
N ILE A 404 -11.56 -8.81 19.36
CA ILE A 404 -11.55 -9.36 18.01
C ILE A 404 -10.67 -8.48 17.11
N GLU A 405 -9.55 -9.05 16.68
CA GLU A 405 -8.66 -8.46 15.68
C GLU A 405 -8.93 -9.10 14.31
N THR A 406 -9.01 -8.27 13.27
CA THR A 406 -9.17 -8.75 11.89
C THR A 406 -7.93 -8.42 11.06
N LEU A 407 -7.23 -9.45 10.58
CA LEU A 407 -6.13 -9.34 9.62
C LEU A 407 -6.67 -9.52 8.20
N VAL A 408 -6.91 -8.41 7.50
CA VAL A 408 -7.68 -8.37 6.26
C VAL A 408 -6.82 -8.24 4.99
N PRO A 409 -7.28 -8.75 3.84
CA PRO A 409 -6.71 -8.40 2.55
C PRO A 409 -6.94 -6.92 2.21
N ASP A 410 -6.40 -6.43 1.10
CA ASP A 410 -6.55 -5.02 0.68
C ASP A 410 -7.90 -4.68 0.03
N PHE A 411 -8.82 -5.67 -0.05
CA PHE A 411 -10.11 -5.62 -0.76
C PHE A 411 -10.03 -5.00 -2.17
N SER A 412 -8.88 -5.12 -2.85
CA SER A 412 -8.64 -4.49 -4.16
C SER A 412 -8.86 -2.97 -4.20
N GLY A 413 -8.83 -2.32 -3.02
CA GLY A 413 -9.08 -0.89 -2.86
C GLY A 413 -10.56 -0.50 -2.87
N LEU A 414 -11.47 -1.47 -2.93
CA LEU A 414 -12.91 -1.23 -2.92
C LEU A 414 -13.36 -0.69 -1.56
N GLN A 415 -14.35 0.20 -1.60
CA GLN A 415 -14.85 0.88 -0.41
C GLN A 415 -15.88 0.06 0.36
N ALA A 416 -16.88 -0.49 -0.34
CA ALA A 416 -17.95 -1.26 0.27
C ALA A 416 -17.47 -2.44 1.15
N PRO A 417 -16.47 -3.26 0.74
CA PRO A 417 -15.96 -4.32 1.61
C PRO A 417 -15.40 -3.84 2.95
N LEU A 418 -14.67 -2.73 2.95
CA LEU A 418 -14.13 -2.15 4.18
C LEU A 418 -15.25 -1.53 5.04
N GLU A 419 -16.29 -0.95 4.42
CA GLU A 419 -17.47 -0.44 5.13
C GLU A 419 -18.22 -1.59 5.84
N THR A 420 -18.43 -2.73 5.17
CA THR A 420 -19.01 -3.93 5.79
C THR A 420 -18.22 -4.37 7.03
N LEU A 421 -16.88 -4.32 6.96
CA LEU A 421 -16.03 -4.65 8.11
C LEU A 421 -16.13 -3.61 9.23
N ILE A 422 -16.17 -2.32 8.89
CA ILE A 422 -16.33 -1.21 9.84
C ILE A 422 -17.67 -1.34 10.58
N GLU A 423 -18.75 -1.65 9.87
CA GLU A 423 -20.08 -1.88 10.45
C GLU A 423 -20.10 -3.09 11.39
N ALA A 424 -19.30 -4.12 11.11
CA ALA A 424 -19.14 -5.28 11.99
C ALA A 424 -18.39 -4.96 13.30
N ARG A 425 -17.72 -3.81 13.40
CA ARG A 425 -17.07 -3.29 14.62
C ARG A 425 -16.09 -4.29 15.28
N PRO A 426 -15.03 -4.76 14.58
CA PRO A 426 -13.91 -5.41 15.25
C PRO A 426 -13.20 -4.44 16.20
N ASP A 427 -12.44 -4.95 17.18
CA ASP A 427 -11.68 -4.11 18.12
C ASP A 427 -10.39 -3.58 17.48
N VAL A 428 -9.78 -4.36 16.56
CA VAL A 428 -8.58 -3.97 15.81
C VAL A 428 -8.75 -4.33 14.33
N ILE A 429 -8.43 -3.39 13.44
CA ILE A 429 -8.28 -3.64 12.00
C ILE A 429 -6.80 -3.71 11.67
N ASN A 430 -6.35 -4.89 11.27
CA ASN A 430 -4.97 -5.18 10.91
C ASN A 430 -4.86 -5.38 9.39
N HIS A 431 -3.94 -4.65 8.76
CA HIS A 431 -3.54 -4.89 7.37
C HIS A 431 -2.04 -4.71 7.24
N ASN A 432 -1.34 -5.78 6.86
CA ASN A 432 0.10 -5.74 6.73
C ASN A 432 0.53 -5.03 5.44
N LEU A 433 1.48 -4.11 5.58
CA LEU A 433 2.23 -3.54 4.45
C LEU A 433 3.22 -4.57 3.87
N GLU A 434 3.70 -5.48 4.71
CA GLU A 434 4.66 -6.57 4.46
C GLU A 434 6.07 -6.14 4.08
N THR A 435 6.26 -5.15 3.21
CA THR A 435 7.59 -4.73 2.77
C THR A 435 7.63 -3.27 2.31
N VAL A 436 8.82 -2.80 1.96
CA VAL A 436 9.11 -1.43 1.52
C VAL A 436 8.63 -1.17 0.09
N ALA A 437 8.46 0.10 -0.28
CA ALA A 437 7.87 0.51 -1.57
C ALA A 437 8.52 -0.18 -2.78
N ARG A 438 9.86 -0.20 -2.87
CA ARG A 438 10.62 -0.80 -3.97
C ARG A 438 10.30 -2.28 -4.18
N LEU A 439 10.16 -3.03 -3.09
CA LEU A 439 9.96 -4.48 -3.11
C LEU A 439 8.49 -4.89 -3.31
N GLN A 440 7.56 -3.94 -3.23
CA GLN A 440 6.15 -4.29 -3.06
C GLN A 440 5.59 -5.10 -4.24
N ARG A 441 5.96 -4.75 -5.47
CA ARG A 441 5.53 -5.48 -6.68
C ARG A 441 6.06 -6.92 -6.73
N MET A 442 7.30 -7.11 -6.27
CA MET A 442 7.99 -8.38 -6.28
C MET A 442 7.46 -9.31 -5.18
N VAL A 443 7.19 -8.77 -3.99
CA VAL A 443 6.69 -9.49 -2.82
C VAL A 443 5.18 -9.72 -2.90
N ARG A 444 4.40 -8.71 -3.30
CA ARG A 444 2.93 -8.73 -3.38
C ARG A 444 2.43 -8.27 -4.77
N PRO A 445 2.52 -9.11 -5.81
CA PRO A 445 2.16 -8.72 -7.18
C PRO A 445 0.67 -8.40 -7.39
N ASN A 446 -0.19 -8.65 -6.42
CA ASN A 446 -1.63 -8.35 -6.49
C ASN A 446 -2.06 -7.27 -5.48
N ALA A 447 -1.13 -6.67 -4.72
CA ALA A 447 -1.39 -5.59 -3.78
C ALA A 447 -0.60 -4.33 -4.16
N GLY A 448 -1.02 -3.19 -3.61
CA GLY A 448 -0.37 -1.90 -3.82
C GLY A 448 0.14 -1.28 -2.52
N TYR A 449 1.28 -0.60 -2.57
CA TYR A 449 1.84 0.12 -1.41
C TYR A 449 0.88 1.23 -0.97
N ALA A 450 0.50 2.12 -1.90
CA ALA A 450 -0.45 3.20 -1.67
C ALA A 450 -1.83 2.69 -1.19
N ARG A 451 -2.34 1.62 -1.83
CA ARG A 451 -3.60 0.98 -1.44
C ARG A 451 -3.58 0.47 0.00
N SER A 452 -2.50 -0.21 0.39
CA SER A 452 -2.35 -0.76 1.75
C SER A 452 -2.36 0.38 2.79
N LEU A 453 -1.64 1.47 2.52
CA LEU A 453 -1.64 2.66 3.38
C LEU A 453 -3.01 3.36 3.38
N ALA A 454 -3.71 3.42 2.25
CA ALA A 454 -5.04 4.02 2.14
C ALA A 454 -6.11 3.23 2.92
N LEU A 455 -6.02 1.90 2.95
CA LEU A 455 -6.90 1.05 3.77
C LEU A 455 -6.70 1.32 5.26
N LEU A 456 -5.44 1.37 5.72
CA LEU A 456 -5.11 1.70 7.12
C LEU A 456 -5.56 3.13 7.47
N ALA A 457 -5.30 4.09 6.59
CA ALA A 457 -5.75 5.47 6.75
C ALA A 457 -7.27 5.57 6.91
N ARG A 458 -8.04 4.88 6.07
CA ARG A 458 -9.52 4.88 6.17
C ARG A 458 -10.01 4.20 7.45
N SER A 459 -9.36 3.11 7.85
CA SER A 459 -9.67 2.43 9.12
C SER A 459 -9.45 3.37 10.31
N LYS A 460 -8.33 4.10 10.31
CA LYS A 460 -8.00 5.07 11.36
C LYS A 460 -8.96 6.27 11.39
N GLN A 461 -9.41 6.74 10.22
CA GLN A 461 -10.42 7.81 10.10
C GLN A 461 -11.79 7.42 10.66
N ASN A 462 -12.05 6.13 10.83
CA ASN A 462 -13.27 5.59 11.45
C ASN A 462 -13.03 5.16 12.92
N ASP A 463 -12.00 5.74 13.56
CA ASP A 463 -11.67 5.56 14.97
C ASP A 463 -11.35 4.13 15.41
N PHE A 464 -10.86 3.29 14.50
CA PHE A 464 -10.34 1.96 14.85
C PHE A 464 -8.89 2.02 15.34
N LEU A 465 -8.55 1.10 16.25
CA LEU A 465 -7.17 0.71 16.46
C LEU A 465 -6.68 0.01 15.19
N THR A 466 -5.56 0.49 14.67
CA THR A 466 -4.99 0.00 13.41
C THR A 466 -3.66 -0.70 13.66
N LYS A 467 -3.47 -1.82 12.96
CA LYS A 467 -2.27 -2.64 13.07
C LYS A 467 -1.69 -2.96 11.70
N SER A 468 -0.37 -3.07 11.64
CA SER A 468 0.32 -3.51 10.44
C SER A 468 1.54 -4.37 10.77
N GLY A 469 2.17 -4.89 9.72
CA GLY A 469 3.31 -5.78 9.81
C GLY A 469 4.32 -5.54 8.70
N LEU A 470 5.60 -5.67 9.05
CA LEU A 470 6.74 -5.68 8.13
C LEU A 470 7.49 -7.01 8.26
N ILE A 471 7.83 -7.58 7.12
CA ILE A 471 8.68 -8.74 6.99
C ILE A 471 10.05 -8.28 6.50
N VAL A 472 11.10 -8.54 7.27
CA VAL A 472 12.49 -8.16 6.96
C VAL A 472 13.30 -9.34 6.42
N GLY A 473 14.37 -9.05 5.68
CA GLY A 473 15.22 -10.04 5.03
C GLY A 473 14.81 -10.41 3.60
N LEU A 474 13.94 -9.61 2.98
CA LEU A 474 13.48 -9.76 1.60
C LEU A 474 14.32 -8.98 0.58
N GLY A 475 15.25 -8.13 1.06
CA GLY A 475 16.19 -7.35 0.24
C GLY A 475 16.10 -5.84 0.46
N GLU A 476 15.33 -5.44 1.48
CA GLU A 476 15.20 -4.07 1.92
C GLU A 476 16.48 -3.61 2.66
N THR A 477 16.78 -2.32 2.57
CA THR A 477 17.78 -1.67 3.42
C THR A 477 17.15 -1.20 4.73
N ASP A 478 17.99 -0.88 5.73
CA ASP A 478 17.50 -0.34 7.00
C ASP A 478 16.86 1.05 6.81
N ASP A 479 17.39 1.87 5.90
CA ASP A 479 16.81 3.19 5.57
C ASP A 479 15.42 3.05 4.92
N GLU A 480 15.24 2.07 4.03
CA GLU A 480 13.91 1.79 3.46
C GLU A 480 12.92 1.31 4.52
N LEU A 481 13.38 0.56 5.52
CA LEU A 481 12.56 0.16 6.67
C LEU A 481 12.17 1.36 7.53
N TYR A 482 13.10 2.29 7.81
CA TYR A 482 12.77 3.54 8.49
C TYR A 482 11.77 4.38 7.68
N GLY A 483 11.91 4.43 6.36
CA GLY A 483 10.95 5.05 5.46
C GLY A 483 9.55 4.42 5.57
N ALA A 484 9.45 3.10 5.49
CA ALA A 484 8.17 2.38 5.60
C ALA A 484 7.51 2.52 6.98
N ILE A 485 8.30 2.52 8.06
CA ILE A 485 7.81 2.78 9.41
C ILE A 485 7.26 4.21 9.51
N GLY A 486 7.96 5.19 8.92
CA GLY A 486 7.50 6.57 8.85
C GLY A 486 6.20 6.74 8.09
N ASP A 487 6.01 6.00 6.99
CA ASP A 487 4.76 5.99 6.23
C ASP A 487 3.60 5.42 7.05
N LEU A 488 3.83 4.29 7.74
CA LEU A 488 2.84 3.66 8.62
C LEU A 488 2.45 4.57 9.79
N ALA A 489 3.44 5.20 10.43
CA ALA A 489 3.20 6.19 11.47
C ALA A 489 2.44 7.41 10.92
N GLY A 490 2.79 7.87 9.71
CA GLY A 490 2.13 8.99 9.04
C GLY A 490 0.65 8.76 8.79
N VAL A 491 0.24 7.52 8.48
CA VAL A 491 -1.19 7.17 8.34
C VAL A 491 -1.87 6.82 9.67
N GLY A 492 -1.16 6.88 10.79
CA GLY A 492 -1.70 6.70 12.13
C GLY A 492 -1.83 5.25 12.58
N VAL A 493 -0.95 4.35 12.12
CA VAL A 493 -0.87 2.97 12.62
C VAL A 493 -0.53 2.96 14.11
N ASP A 494 -1.33 2.25 14.91
CA ASP A 494 -1.19 2.18 16.37
C ASP A 494 -0.26 1.05 16.81
N ILE A 495 -0.29 -0.07 16.08
CA ILE A 495 0.43 -1.30 16.42
C ILE A 495 1.27 -1.75 15.22
N LEU A 496 2.56 -2.01 15.44
CA LEU A 496 3.46 -2.53 14.41
C LEU A 496 4.13 -3.84 14.83
N THR A 497 4.10 -4.82 13.93
CA THR A 497 4.89 -6.04 14.06
C THR A 497 6.04 -6.07 13.05
N ILE A 498 7.23 -6.50 13.46
CA ILE A 498 8.40 -6.62 12.58
C ILE A 498 9.03 -7.99 12.79
N GLY A 499 9.02 -8.83 11.75
CA GLY A 499 9.47 -10.23 11.82
C GLY A 499 10.43 -10.61 10.69
N GLN A 500 11.32 -11.59 10.92
CA GLN A 500 12.20 -12.12 9.88
C GLN A 500 11.41 -12.99 8.89
N TYR A 501 11.63 -12.75 7.60
CA TYR A 501 11.18 -13.63 6.53
C TYR A 501 11.79 -15.03 6.70
N LEU A 502 10.92 -16.03 6.73
CA LEU A 502 11.30 -17.43 6.62
C LEU A 502 10.80 -17.96 5.29
N ARG A 503 11.74 -18.33 4.41
CA ARG A 503 11.43 -18.92 3.11
C ARG A 503 10.70 -20.26 3.29
N PRO A 504 9.45 -20.39 2.84
CA PRO A 504 8.70 -21.65 3.03
C PRO A 504 9.21 -22.81 2.17
N SER A 505 9.60 -22.54 0.92
CA SER A 505 10.17 -23.55 0.02
C SER A 505 11.10 -22.94 -1.03
N SER A 506 11.80 -23.77 -1.80
CA SER A 506 12.62 -23.33 -2.94
C SER A 506 11.80 -22.56 -3.99
N GLN A 507 10.49 -22.81 -4.05
CA GLN A 507 9.55 -22.08 -4.91
C GLN A 507 9.05 -20.76 -4.30
N HIS A 508 9.66 -20.23 -3.24
CA HIS A 508 9.38 -18.90 -2.67
C HIS A 508 10.58 -17.96 -2.84
N LEU A 509 10.37 -16.67 -2.61
CA LEU A 509 11.43 -15.67 -2.70
C LEU A 509 12.65 -16.09 -1.85
N PRO A 510 13.88 -15.89 -2.34
CA PRO A 510 15.06 -16.17 -1.56
C PRO A 510 15.17 -15.19 -0.37
N ILE A 511 15.78 -15.65 0.71
CA ILE A 511 16.14 -14.78 1.83
C ILE A 511 17.34 -13.97 1.38
N GLN A 512 17.29 -12.64 1.48
CA GLN A 512 18.40 -11.77 1.07
C GLN A 512 19.36 -11.49 2.23
N ARG A 513 18.85 -11.47 3.46
CA ARG A 513 19.66 -11.32 4.67
C ARG A 513 18.98 -11.89 5.90
N TRP A 514 19.79 -12.38 6.85
CA TRP A 514 19.37 -12.64 8.21
C TRP A 514 19.59 -11.39 9.06
N VAL A 515 18.51 -10.75 9.47
CA VAL A 515 18.58 -9.53 10.26
C VAL A 515 19.00 -9.87 11.70
N PRO A 516 20.03 -9.21 12.27
CA PRO A 516 20.47 -9.47 13.63
C PRO A 516 19.47 -8.90 14.64
N PRO A 517 19.33 -9.49 15.85
CA PRO A 517 18.42 -9.00 16.89
C PRO A 517 18.57 -7.52 17.25
N THR A 518 19.79 -6.98 17.16
CA THR A 518 20.07 -5.56 17.43
C THR A 518 19.36 -4.62 16.46
N THR A 519 19.18 -5.02 15.20
CA THR A 519 18.44 -4.22 14.21
C THR A 519 16.95 -4.20 14.53
N PHE A 520 16.36 -5.32 15.00
CA PHE A 520 14.96 -5.32 15.44
C PHE A 520 14.73 -4.34 16.60
N ASN A 521 15.65 -4.27 17.55
CA ASN A 521 15.59 -3.29 18.65
C ASN A 521 15.64 -1.85 18.11
N ALA A 522 16.55 -1.55 17.18
CA ALA A 522 16.68 -0.22 16.58
C ALA A 522 15.41 0.18 15.81
N LEU A 523 14.82 -0.74 15.03
CA LEU A 523 13.57 -0.52 14.31
C LEU A 523 12.40 -0.26 15.27
N ALA A 524 12.31 -1.02 16.38
CA ALA A 524 11.27 -0.82 17.39
C ALA A 524 11.39 0.53 18.10
N GLU A 525 12.61 0.93 18.48
CA GLU A 525 12.86 2.24 19.07
C GLU A 525 12.49 3.37 18.11
N TYR A 526 12.86 3.24 16.84
CA TYR A 526 12.51 4.21 15.82
C TYR A 526 11.00 4.30 15.63
N ALA A 527 10.29 3.17 15.48
CA ALA A 527 8.84 3.12 15.35
C ALA A 527 8.11 3.81 16.51
N LYS A 528 8.55 3.56 17.76
CA LYS A 528 8.02 4.25 18.94
C LYS A 528 8.29 5.76 18.89
N LYS A 529 9.49 6.18 18.47
CA LYS A 529 9.84 7.60 18.28
C LYS A 529 8.99 8.28 17.20
N GLN A 530 8.57 7.55 16.17
CA GLN A 530 7.65 8.05 15.13
C GLN A 530 6.19 8.15 15.61
N GLY A 531 5.86 7.63 16.81
CA GLY A 531 4.53 7.74 17.40
C GLY A 531 3.69 6.47 17.37
N ILE A 532 4.25 5.33 16.95
CA ILE A 532 3.54 4.03 17.01
C ILE A 532 3.49 3.57 18.47
N GLY A 533 2.28 3.37 19.00
CA GLY A 533 2.03 3.13 20.42
C GLY A 533 2.56 1.78 20.92
N HIS A 534 2.40 0.72 20.13
CA HIS A 534 2.88 -0.62 20.47
C HIS A 534 3.69 -1.23 19.32
N VAL A 535 4.86 -1.79 19.63
CA VAL A 535 5.76 -2.37 18.63
C VAL A 535 6.34 -3.68 19.14
N GLU A 536 6.07 -4.75 18.39
CA GLU A 536 6.68 -6.06 18.58
C GLU A 536 7.67 -6.33 17.45
N ALA A 537 8.95 -6.36 17.76
CA ALA A 537 10.00 -6.58 16.77
C ALA A 537 10.96 -7.67 17.26
N SER A 538 10.97 -8.80 16.57
CA SER A 538 11.91 -9.88 16.86
C SER A 538 12.02 -10.83 15.66
N PRO A 539 13.07 -11.66 15.57
CA PRO A 539 13.22 -12.58 14.44
C PRO A 539 12.02 -13.53 14.26
N LEU A 540 11.37 -13.94 15.35
CA LEU A 540 10.22 -14.84 15.30
C LEU A 540 8.87 -14.13 15.45
N THR A 541 8.82 -12.79 15.46
CA THR A 541 7.54 -12.07 15.51
C THR A 541 6.73 -12.34 14.24
N ARG A 542 5.42 -12.49 14.42
CA ARG A 542 4.40 -12.60 13.36
C ARG A 542 3.27 -11.62 13.65
N SER A 543 2.44 -11.31 12.65
CA SER A 543 1.34 -10.35 12.81
C SER A 543 0.39 -10.72 13.96
N SER A 544 0.16 -12.01 14.19
CA SER A 544 -0.68 -12.51 15.30
C SER A 544 0.08 -12.98 16.54
N HIS A 545 1.41 -12.87 16.57
CA HIS A 545 2.22 -13.31 17.72
C HIS A 545 2.07 -12.30 18.86
N LYS A 546 1.65 -12.75 20.05
CA LYS A 546 1.41 -11.91 21.24
C LYS A 546 0.48 -10.72 20.96
N ALA A 547 -0.62 -11.00 20.27
CA ALA A 547 -1.62 -9.99 19.90
C ALA A 547 -2.58 -9.60 21.04
N ALA A 548 -2.67 -10.43 22.09
CA ALA A 548 -3.59 -10.27 23.22
C ALA A 548 -3.14 -9.21 24.24
#